data_AF-A0A0S2W4P4-F1
#
_entry.id   AF-A0A0S2W4P4-F1
#
_cell.length_a   1.000
_cell.length_b   1.000
_cell.length_c   1.000
_cell.angle_alpha   90.00
_cell.angle_beta   90.00
_cell.angle_gamma   90.00
#
_symmetry.space_group_name_H-M   'P 1'
#
loop_
_entity.id
_entity.type
_entity.pdbx_description
1 polymer ?
#
loop_
_entity_poly.entity_id
_entity_poly.type
_entity_poly.pdbx_seq_one_letter_code
_entity_poly.pdbx_strand_id
1 'polypeptide(L)' 'MDKRPVSYSELPLTLHVEDLMPVLDIGRNTAYELVRSGQIRSIRVGRQIRIPKEALLEFLSQ' A
#
# COMPACT_ATOMS: atom_id res chain seq x y z
N MET A 1 -5.00 17.82 5.30
CA MET A 1 -5.26 17.68 3.86
C MET A 1 -4.49 16.46 3.42
N ASP A 2 -5.16 15.30 3.38
CA ASP A 2 -4.56 14.07 2.86
C ASP A 2 -4.29 14.28 1.38
N LYS A 3 -3.03 14.55 1.04
CA LYS A 3 -2.60 14.57 -0.35
C LYS A 3 -2.75 13.15 -0.87
N ARG A 4 -3.77 12.90 -1.69
CA ARG A 4 -3.74 11.74 -2.58
C ARG A 4 -2.51 11.93 -3.47
N PRO A 5 -1.52 11.03 -3.41
CA PRO A 5 -0.35 11.14 -4.26
C PRO A 5 -0.84 11.09 -5.71
N VAL A 6 -0.58 12.17 -6.45
CA VAL A 6 -0.99 12.32 -7.86
C VAL A 6 0.02 11.71 -8.82
N SER A 7 1.18 11.28 -8.30
CA SER A 7 2.25 10.64 -9.06
C SER A 7 3.02 9.64 -8.18
N TYR A 8 3.49 8.54 -8.80
CA TYR A 8 4.32 7.54 -8.14
C TYR A 8 5.59 8.12 -7.53
N SER A 9 6.19 9.17 -8.12
CA SER A 9 7.41 9.79 -7.60
C SER A 9 7.23 10.41 -6.21
N GLU A 10 6.00 10.75 -5.83
CA GLU A 10 5.67 11.42 -4.57
C GLU A 10 5.30 10.44 -3.44
N LEU A 11 5.17 9.15 -3.74
CA LEU A 11 4.89 8.14 -2.71
C LEU A 11 6.07 8.03 -1.73
N PRO A 12 5.81 7.99 -0.41
CA PRO A 12 6.84 7.71 0.58
C PRO A 12 7.45 6.33 0.32
N LEU A 13 8.69 6.13 0.82
CA LEU A 13 9.40 4.85 0.68
C LEU A 13 8.58 3.65 1.19
N THR A 14 7.76 3.88 2.21
CA THR A 14 6.85 2.88 2.76
C THR A 14 5.48 3.48 3.02
N LEU A 15 4.45 2.68 2.77
CA LEU A 15 3.04 2.99 2.93
C LEU A 15 2.45 2.23 4.12
N HIS A 16 1.39 2.76 4.71
CA HIS A 16 0.44 2.02 5.53
C HIS A 16 -0.54 1.26 4.65
N VAL A 17 -1.24 0.27 5.22
CA VAL A 17 -2.33 -0.44 4.52
C VAL A 17 -3.44 0.52 4.09
N GLU A 18 -3.71 1.55 4.90
CA GLU A 18 -4.73 2.56 4.60
C GLU A 18 -4.36 3.44 3.40
N ASP A 19 -3.06 3.62 3.13
CA ASP A 19 -2.60 4.39 1.97
C ASP A 19 -2.90 3.65 0.65
N LEU A 20 -3.13 2.33 0.69
CA LEU A 20 -3.58 1.58 -0.49
C LEU A 20 -4.99 1.97 -0.93
N MET A 21 -5.87 2.35 0.01
CA MET A 21 -7.27 2.63 -0.25
C MET A 21 -7.46 3.76 -1.28
N PRO A 22 -6.88 4.96 -1.10
CA PRO A 22 -7.00 6.02 -2.10
C PRO A 22 -6.17 5.78 -3.36
N VAL A 23 -5.15 4.91 -3.33
CA VAL A 23 -4.30 4.63 -4.50
C VAL A 23 -4.93 3.60 -5.44
N LEU A 24 -5.55 2.56 -4.88
CA LEU A 24 -6.18 1.48 -5.63
C LEU A 24 -7.70 1.66 -5.78
N ASP A 25 -8.27 2.71 -5.17
CA ASP A 25 -9.71 2.96 -5.09
C ASP A 25 -10.50 1.77 -4.52
N ILE A 26 -10.03 1.24 -3.37
CA ILE A 26 -10.61 0.08 -2.70
C ILE A 26 -11.00 0.36 -1.26
N GLY A 27 -11.94 -0.45 -0.76
CA GLY A 27 -12.33 -0.45 0.64
C GLY A 27 -11.24 -1.03 1.56
N ARG A 28 -11.33 -0.69 2.85
CA ARG A 28 -10.41 -1.16 3.92
C ARG A 28 -10.26 -2.69 3.91
N ASN A 29 -11.36 -3.43 3.84
CA ASN A 29 -11.32 -4.89 3.92
C ASN A 29 -10.48 -5.50 2.80
N THR A 30 -10.69 -5.03 1.56
CA THR A 30 -9.92 -5.45 0.39
C THR A 30 -8.44 -5.09 0.53
N ALA A 31 -8.12 -3.89 1.01
CA ALA A 31 -6.72 -3.48 1.24
C ALA A 31 -6.01 -4.41 2.24
N TYR A 32 -6.66 -4.74 3.36
CA TYR A 32 -6.11 -5.68 4.34
C TYR A 32 -6.04 -7.11 3.81
N GLU A 33 -7.00 -7.53 2.97
CA GLU A 33 -6.99 -8.85 2.34
C GLU A 33 -5.82 -9.01 1.37
N LEU A 34 -5.52 -8.00 0.54
CA LEU A 34 -4.36 -8.01 -0.36
C LEU A 34 -3.05 -8.20 0.40
N VAL A 35 -2.91 -7.53 1.55
CA VAL A 35 -1.73 -7.64 2.41
C VAL A 35 -1.69 -8.97 3.15
N ARG A 36 -2.83 -9.43 3.69
CA ARG A 36 -2.94 -10.69 4.45
C ARG A 36 -2.75 -11.92 3.56
N SER A 37 -3.25 -11.87 2.33
CA SER A 37 -3.09 -12.94 1.32
C SER A 37 -1.69 -12.96 0.71
N GLY A 38 -0.90 -11.91 0.92
CA GLY A 38 0.45 -11.78 0.36
C GLY A 38 0.50 -11.33 -1.09
N GLN A 39 -0.64 -10.98 -1.70
CA GLN A 39 -0.70 -10.38 -3.04
C GLN A 39 0.10 -9.07 -3.10
N ILE A 40 0.02 -8.27 -2.04
CA ILE A 40 0.91 -7.11 -1.83
C ILE A 40 1.87 -7.45 -0.69
N ARG A 41 3.16 -7.48 -1.00
CA ARG A 41 4.21 -7.75 0.01
C ARG A 41 4.24 -6.65 1.06
N SER A 42 4.47 -7.03 2.31
CA SER A 42 4.59 -6.10 3.42
C SER A 42 5.69 -6.52 4.40
N ILE A 43 6.19 -5.56 5.16
CA ILE A 43 7.15 -5.76 6.24
C ILE A 43 6.49 -5.39 7.58
N ARG A 44 6.79 -6.17 8.62
CA ARG A 44 6.34 -5.89 9.99
C ARG A 44 7.45 -5.13 10.73
N VAL A 45 7.14 -3.94 11.22
CA VAL A 45 8.03 -3.16 12.08
C VAL A 45 7.37 -3.00 13.45
N GLY A 46 7.76 -3.88 14.39
CA GLY A 46 7.08 -4.00 15.67
C GLY A 46 5.60 -4.36 15.51
N ARG A 47 4.71 -3.45 15.93
CA ARG A 47 3.25 -3.62 15.81
C ARG A 47 2.68 -3.07 14.49
N GLN A 48 3.48 -2.38 13.68
CA GLN A 48 3.03 -1.72 12.47
C GLN A 48 3.31 -2.58 11.24
N ILE A 49 2.40 -2.51 10.28
CA ILE A 49 2.58 -3.05 8.92
C ILE A 49 3.01 -1.89 8.03
N ARG A 50 4.05 -2.14 7.23
CA ARG A 50 4.58 -1.20 6.24
C ARG A 50 4.61 -1.91 4.90
N ILE A 51 4.19 -1.22 3.85
CA ILE A 51 4.20 -1.72 2.49
C ILE A 51 5.30 -0.95 1.76
N PRO A 52 6.39 -1.61 1.33
CA PRO A 52 7.38 -0.96 0.48
C PRO A 52 6.70 -0.41 -0.78
N LYS A 53 7.08 0.79 -1.21
CA LYS A 53 6.56 1.40 -2.43
C LYS A 53 6.70 0.46 -3.64
N GLU A 54 7.81 -0.26 -3.71
CA GLU A 54 8.11 -1.22 -4.77
C GLU A 54 7.10 -2.37 -4.80
N ALA A 55 6.60 -2.82 -3.64
CA ALA A 55 5.62 -3.90 -3.57
C ALA A 55 4.27 -3.50 -4.20
N LEU A 56 3.88 -2.23 -4.06
CA LEU A 56 2.69 -1.72 -4.72
C LEU A 56 2.90 -1.60 -6.24
N LEU A 57 4.07 -1.14 -6.67
CA LEU A 57 4.42 -1.07 -8.09
C LEU A 57 4.46 -2.45 -8.75
N GLU A 58 5.05 -3.44 -8.07
CA GLU A 58 5.07 -4.84 -8.50
C GLU A 58 3.64 -5.36 -8.73
N PHE A 59 2.75 -5.16 -7.74
CA PHE A 59 1.34 -5.57 -7.83
C PHE A 59 0.61 -4.91 -9.02
N LEU A 60 0.83 -3.62 -9.27
CA LEU A 60 0.20 -2.90 -10.38
C LEU A 60 0.76 -3.26 -11.76
N SER A 61 1.94 -3.90 -11.80
CA SER A 61 2.59 -4.33 -13.04
C SER A 61 2.27 -5.77 -13.46
N GLN A 62 1.44 -6.48 -12.67
CA GLN A 62 0.94 -7.82 -12.99
C GLN A 62 -0.26 -7.75 -13.95
#